data_AF-A0A068TRN8-F1
#
_entry.id   AF-A0A068TRN8-F1
#
_cell.length_a   1.000
_cell.length_b   1.000
_cell.length_c   1.000
_cell.angle_alpha   90.00
_cell.angle_beta   90.00
_cell.angle_gamma   90.00
#
_symmetry.space_group_name_H-M   'P 1'
#
loop_
_entity.id
_entity.type
_entity.pdbx_description
1 polymer ?
#
loop_
_entity_poly.entity_id
_entity_poly.type
_entity_poly.pdbx_seq_one_letter_code
_entity_poly.pdbx_strand_id
1 'polypeptide(L)'
;MESVEAKHIHNSTLKTHKLSFMAQICLRLLATVATLAAAWIILTSKQTVAVFGMVVDARYSYSPAFKFFAYANVIVCAVSALSLLLLLVISYKSLVGMKFFYFFLHDLMVVTLLMAGCAAATAIGYVGQHGNSHTGWMPICDDFGKFCRKVAISVALSYFGVMVYLLLTIISAVNSRWIQIMSTLLMAGCAAATAIGWVGKYGNNHIGWTAVCDHFKNYCNRTAYSVVCSYAAVILYLLLTIISAKKSRNVQD
;
A
#
# COMPACT_ATOMS: atom_id res chain seq x y z
N MET A 1 -29.99 44.00 -2.10
CA MET A 1 -28.98 43.42 -1.19
C MET A 1 -28.92 41.89 -1.34
N GLU A 2 -30.06 41.19 -1.42
CA GLU A 2 -30.11 39.73 -1.61
C GLU A 2 -29.35 39.19 -2.84
N SER A 3 -29.32 39.92 -3.96
CA SER A 3 -28.62 39.48 -5.18
C SER A 3 -27.08 39.56 -5.09
N VAL A 4 -26.55 40.43 -4.22
CA VAL A 4 -25.11 40.56 -3.97
C VAL A 4 -24.64 39.49 -3.00
N GLU A 5 -25.46 39.20 -1.99
CA GLU A 5 -25.20 38.17 -0.98
C GLU A 5 -25.24 36.76 -1.58
N ALA A 6 -26.24 36.46 -2.43
CA ALA A 6 -26.32 35.19 -3.17
C ALA A 6 -25.13 34.99 -4.13
N LYS A 7 -24.65 36.05 -4.79
CA LYS A 7 -23.48 36.00 -5.67
C LYS A 7 -22.18 35.80 -4.88
N HIS A 8 -22.08 36.37 -3.68
CA HIS A 8 -20.92 36.21 -2.81
C HIS A 8 -20.85 34.80 -2.20
N ILE A 9 -21.98 34.22 -1.76
CA ILE A 9 -22.09 32.85 -1.25
C ILE A 9 -21.85 31.81 -2.36
N HIS A 10 -22.38 32.04 -3.57
CA HIS A 10 -22.14 31.15 -4.71
C HIS A 10 -20.66 31.17 -5.14
N ASN A 11 -20.03 32.34 -5.17
CA ASN A 11 -18.63 32.51 -5.55
C ASN A 11 -17.66 31.96 -4.48
N SER A 12 -17.99 32.09 -3.19
CA SER A 12 -17.21 31.48 -2.11
C SER A 12 -17.31 29.95 -2.11
N THR A 13 -18.50 29.39 -2.35
CA THR A 13 -18.73 27.93 -2.43
C THR A 13 -18.02 27.33 -3.65
N LEU A 14 -18.03 28.02 -4.80
CA LEU A 14 -17.32 27.60 -6.01
C LEU A 14 -15.79 27.68 -5.85
N LYS A 15 -15.28 28.69 -5.15
CA LYS A 15 -13.84 28.84 -4.84
C LYS A 15 -13.36 27.73 -3.91
N THR A 16 -14.14 27.37 -2.89
CA THR A 16 -13.86 26.26 -1.97
C THR A 16 -13.88 24.90 -2.69
N HIS A 17 -14.83 24.68 -3.59
CA HIS A 17 -14.93 23.44 -4.38
C HIS A 17 -13.78 23.30 -5.40
N LYS A 18 -13.39 24.39 -6.08
CA LYS A 18 -12.22 24.42 -6.97
C LYS A 18 -10.90 24.20 -6.23
N LEU A 19 -10.74 24.78 -5.05
CA LEU A 19 -9.54 24.61 -4.22
C LEU A 19 -9.39 23.16 -3.72
N SER A 20 -10.50 22.55 -3.28
CA SER A 20 -10.54 21.13 -2.89
C SER A 20 -10.19 20.20 -4.06
N PHE A 21 -10.72 20.46 -5.25
CA PHE A 21 -10.43 19.67 -6.44
C PHE A 21 -8.96 19.77 -6.88
N MET A 22 -8.39 20.97 -6.89
CA MET A 22 -6.96 21.16 -7.21
C MET A 22 -6.04 20.51 -6.18
N ALA A 23 -6.39 20.59 -4.89
CA ALA A 23 -5.65 19.90 -3.85
C ALA A 23 -5.65 18.37 -4.06
N GLN A 24 -6.79 17.78 -4.43
CA GLN A 24 -6.88 16.34 -4.72
C GLN A 24 -5.98 15.93 -5.90
N ILE A 25 -5.92 16.74 -6.96
CA ILE A 25 -5.03 16.49 -8.11
C ILE A 25 -3.56 16.56 -7.67
N CYS A 26 -3.16 17.61 -6.97
CA CYS A 26 -1.78 17.79 -6.51
C CYS A 26 -1.33 16.65 -5.58
N LEU A 27 -2.18 16.24 -4.65
CA LEU A 27 -1.88 15.14 -3.73
C LEU A 27 -1.77 13.80 -4.47
N ARG A 28 -2.62 13.54 -5.47
CA ARG A 28 -2.49 12.34 -6.31
C ARG A 28 -1.21 12.32 -7.13
N LEU A 29 -0.84 13.46 -7.71
CA LEU A 29 0.40 13.60 -8.45
C LEU A 29 1.60 13.33 -7.53
N LEU A 30 1.60 13.93 -6.33
CA LEU A 30 2.64 13.73 -5.33
C LEU A 30 2.77 12.25 -4.93
N ALA A 31 1.65 11.59 -4.64
CA ALA A 31 1.64 10.17 -4.27
C ALA A 31 2.09 9.26 -5.43
N THR A 32 1.72 9.59 -6.67
CA THR A 32 2.16 8.87 -7.87
C THR A 32 3.68 8.99 -8.07
N VAL A 33 4.25 10.19 -7.90
CA VAL A 33 5.70 10.40 -7.98
C VAL A 33 6.42 9.63 -6.87
N ALA A 34 5.90 9.63 -5.64
CA ALA A 34 6.49 8.89 -4.53
C ALA A 34 6.49 7.37 -4.77
N THR A 35 5.39 6.81 -5.26
CA THR A 35 5.27 5.37 -5.58
C THR A 35 6.12 4.98 -6.78
N LEU A 36 6.25 5.85 -7.80
CA LEU A 36 7.16 5.65 -8.91
C LEU A 36 8.63 5.63 -8.45
N ALA A 37 9.02 6.57 -7.59
CA ALA A 37 10.36 6.60 -7.02
C ALA A 37 10.64 5.34 -6.17
N ALA A 38 9.67 4.93 -5.34
CA ALA A 38 9.76 3.69 -4.57
C ALA A 38 9.94 2.47 -5.48
N ALA A 39 9.08 2.31 -6.51
CA ALA A 39 9.16 1.24 -7.50
C ALA A 39 10.54 1.19 -8.18
N TRP A 40 11.03 2.34 -8.63
CA TRP A 40 12.31 2.45 -9.31
C TRP A 40 13.47 1.98 -8.41
N ILE A 41 13.49 2.44 -7.16
CA ILE A 41 14.55 2.07 -6.21
C ILE A 41 14.52 0.58 -5.89
N ILE A 42 13.35 -0.01 -5.62
CA ILE A 42 13.28 -1.44 -5.29
C ILE A 42 13.63 -2.33 -6.49
N LEU A 43 13.15 -2.00 -7.69
CA LEU A 43 13.44 -2.78 -8.91
C LEU A 43 14.93 -2.74 -9.28
N THR A 44 15.62 -1.63 -8.98
CA THR A 44 17.06 -1.48 -9.20
C THR A 44 17.91 -1.91 -8.00
N SER A 45 17.29 -2.45 -6.94
CA SER A 45 17.98 -2.89 -5.73
C SER A 45 18.63 -4.26 -5.95
N LYS A 46 19.94 -4.22 -6.17
CA LYS A 46 20.85 -5.36 -6.17
C LYS A 46 22.20 -4.96 -5.58
N GLN A 47 22.87 -5.90 -4.92
CA GLN A 47 24.23 -5.73 -4.41
C GLN A 47 24.97 -7.07 -4.48
N THR A 48 26.22 -7.05 -4.92
CA THR A 48 27.12 -8.21 -4.94
C THR A 48 28.25 -7.96 -3.94
N VAL A 49 28.55 -8.92 -3.07
CA VAL A 49 29.66 -8.84 -2.10
C VAL A 49 30.41 -10.17 -2.08
N ALA A 50 31.71 -10.13 -1.78
CA ALA A 50 32.51 -11.34 -1.59
C ALA A 50 32.51 -11.71 -0.11
N VAL A 51 31.94 -12.86 0.24
CA VAL A 51 31.90 -13.39 1.62
C VAL A 51 32.73 -14.67 1.62
N PHE A 52 33.75 -14.75 2.47
CA PHE A 52 34.68 -15.90 2.54
C PHE A 52 35.28 -16.34 1.19
N GLY A 53 35.61 -15.38 0.31
CA GLY A 53 36.18 -15.67 -1.01
C GLY A 53 35.19 -16.13 -2.08
N MET A 54 33.90 -16.29 -1.73
CA MET A 54 32.81 -16.58 -2.67
C MET A 54 32.01 -15.32 -2.98
N VAL A 55 31.67 -15.11 -4.25
CA VAL A 55 30.81 -13.99 -4.67
C VAL A 55 29.36 -14.36 -4.42
N VAL A 56 28.73 -13.66 -3.48
CA VAL A 56 27.30 -13.82 -3.14
C VAL A 56 26.58 -12.53 -3.47
N ASP A 57 25.36 -12.64 -4.00
CA ASP A 57 24.56 -11.48 -4.37
C ASP A 57 23.20 -11.43 -3.67
N ALA A 58 22.74 -10.22 -3.39
CA ALA A 58 21.43 -9.93 -2.85
C ALA A 58 20.61 -9.16 -3.89
N ARG A 59 19.43 -9.68 -4.20
CA ARG A 59 18.47 -9.09 -5.13
C ARG A 59 17.10 -9.04 -4.51
N TYR A 60 16.31 -8.02 -4.84
CA TYR A 60 14.90 -7.96 -4.42
C TYR A 60 14.12 -9.20 -4.88
N SER A 61 14.52 -9.82 -6.00
CA SER A 61 13.86 -10.99 -6.58
C SER A 61 13.99 -12.27 -5.75
N TYR A 62 14.86 -12.33 -4.74
CA TYR A 62 15.00 -13.51 -3.88
C TYR A 62 13.96 -13.56 -2.77
N SER A 63 13.26 -12.46 -2.48
CA SER A 63 12.16 -12.45 -1.53
C SER A 63 10.82 -12.24 -2.23
N PRO A 64 9.82 -13.12 -2.01
CA PRO A 64 8.48 -12.92 -2.55
C PRO A 64 7.83 -11.64 -2.00
N ALA A 65 8.16 -11.23 -0.77
CA ALA A 65 7.64 -9.99 -0.19
C ALA A 65 8.14 -8.74 -0.93
N PHE A 66 9.44 -8.69 -1.27
CA PHE A 66 10.00 -7.57 -2.04
C PHE A 66 9.51 -7.56 -3.49
N LYS A 67 9.29 -8.74 -4.11
CA LYS A 67 8.61 -8.82 -5.40
C LYS A 67 7.20 -8.25 -5.34
N PHE A 68 6.41 -8.68 -4.35
CA PHE A 68 5.04 -8.19 -4.16
C PHE A 68 5.02 -6.67 -3.95
N PHE A 69 5.89 -6.14 -3.09
CA PHE A 69 6.03 -4.71 -2.86
C PHE A 69 6.41 -3.93 -4.13
N ALA A 70 7.33 -4.46 -4.95
CA ALA A 70 7.70 -3.85 -6.22
C ALA A 70 6.53 -3.82 -7.20
N TYR A 71 5.84 -4.96 -7.40
CA TYR A 71 4.68 -5.03 -8.28
C TYR A 71 3.51 -4.17 -7.78
N ALA A 72 3.26 -4.13 -6.47
CA ALA A 72 2.23 -3.28 -5.87
C ALA A 72 2.48 -1.80 -6.19
N ASN A 73 3.71 -1.31 -6.02
CA ASN A 73 4.06 0.07 -6.37
C ASN A 73 3.91 0.36 -7.88
N VAL A 74 4.32 -0.58 -8.75
CA VAL A 74 4.17 -0.44 -10.20
C VAL A 74 2.69 -0.37 -10.60
N ILE A 75 1.86 -1.27 -10.07
CA ILE A 75 0.42 -1.30 -10.35
C ILE A 75 -0.21 0.01 -9.88
N VAL A 76 0.06 0.43 -8.63
CA VAL A 76 -0.45 1.68 -8.05
C VAL A 76 -0.06 2.89 -8.90
N CYS A 77 1.19 2.97 -9.33
CA CYS A 77 1.66 4.04 -10.20
C CYS A 77 0.89 4.06 -11.53
N ALA A 78 0.71 2.90 -12.17
CA ALA A 78 0.02 2.79 -13.45
C ALA A 78 -1.46 3.18 -13.36
N VAL A 79 -2.20 2.65 -12.37
CA VAL A 79 -3.63 2.99 -12.21
C VAL A 79 -3.81 4.44 -11.77
N SER A 80 -2.92 4.98 -10.94
CA SER A 80 -2.99 6.38 -10.51
C SER A 80 -2.68 7.36 -11.63
N ALA A 81 -1.69 7.04 -12.49
CA ALA A 81 -1.42 7.82 -13.69
C ALA A 81 -2.62 7.80 -14.65
N LEU A 82 -3.24 6.64 -14.86
CA LEU A 82 -4.45 6.53 -15.68
C LEU A 82 -5.61 7.37 -15.10
N SER A 83 -5.81 7.31 -13.79
CA SER A 83 -6.81 8.11 -13.07
C SER A 83 -6.58 9.61 -13.22
N LEU A 84 -5.32 10.05 -13.16
CA LEU A 84 -4.91 11.44 -13.42
C LEU A 84 -5.18 11.86 -14.87
N LEU A 85 -4.85 11.02 -15.85
CA LEU A 85 -5.12 11.31 -17.26
C LEU A 85 -6.62 11.44 -17.54
N LEU A 86 -7.44 10.55 -16.98
CA LEU A 86 -8.89 10.63 -17.10
C LEU A 86 -9.45 11.92 -16.49
N LEU A 87 -8.89 12.40 -15.38
CA LEU A 87 -9.26 13.68 -14.76
C LEU A 87 -8.91 14.88 -15.64
N LEU A 88 -7.81 14.84 -16.38
CA LEU A 88 -7.38 15.93 -17.27
C LEU A 88 -8.16 15.97 -18.58
N VAL A 89 -8.49 14.80 -19.15
CA VAL A 89 -9.19 14.69 -20.45
C VAL A 89 -10.68 14.98 -20.31
N ILE A 90 -11.31 14.60 -19.21
CA ILE A 90 -12.75 14.80 -19.01
C ILE A 90 -13.04 16.22 -18.52
N SER A 91 -13.73 17.00 -19.35
CA SER A 91 -14.15 18.36 -19.02
C SER A 91 -15.02 18.40 -17.74
N TYR A 92 -14.78 19.39 -16.86
CA TYR A 92 -15.45 19.61 -15.55
C TYR A 92 -16.99 19.48 -15.60
N LYS A 93 -17.59 19.79 -16.76
CA LYS A 93 -19.04 19.79 -17.00
C LYS A 93 -19.65 18.37 -17.14
N SER A 94 -18.87 17.34 -17.45
CA SER A 94 -19.30 15.93 -17.57
C SER A 94 -19.05 15.11 -16.28
N LEU A 95 -18.71 15.78 -15.17
CA LEU A 95 -18.28 15.15 -13.93
C LEU A 95 -19.40 14.97 -12.88
N VAL A 96 -20.64 15.33 -13.22
CA VAL A 96 -21.77 15.34 -12.26
C VAL A 96 -22.44 13.96 -12.20
N GLY A 97 -22.57 13.42 -10.98
CA GLY A 97 -23.46 12.29 -10.65
C GLY A 97 -22.77 10.97 -10.29
N MET A 98 -22.02 10.36 -11.23
CA MET A 98 -21.57 8.96 -11.08
C MET A 98 -20.07 8.74 -10.84
N LYS A 99 -19.22 9.79 -10.83
CA LYS A 99 -17.74 9.66 -10.86
C LYS A 99 -17.04 9.77 -9.49
N PHE A 100 -17.65 10.36 -8.46
CA PHE A 100 -17.03 10.46 -7.12
C PHE A 100 -16.81 9.10 -6.45
N PHE A 101 -17.75 8.17 -6.62
CA PHE A 101 -17.63 6.81 -6.08
C PHE A 101 -16.51 6.01 -6.76
N TYR A 102 -16.30 6.21 -8.07
CA TYR A 102 -15.17 5.58 -8.77
C TYR A 102 -13.85 6.05 -8.18
N PHE A 103 -13.69 7.35 -7.94
CA PHE A 103 -12.49 7.90 -7.32
C PHE A 103 -12.28 7.42 -5.89
N PHE A 104 -13.35 7.34 -5.09
CA PHE A 104 -13.28 6.77 -3.75
C PHE A 104 -12.85 5.28 -3.78
N LEU A 105 -13.46 4.46 -4.64
CA LEU A 105 -13.12 3.04 -4.77
C LEU A 105 -11.68 2.86 -5.28
N HIS A 106 -11.26 3.68 -6.25
CA HIS A 106 -9.90 3.72 -6.75
C HIS A 106 -8.90 4.02 -5.62
N ASP A 107 -9.14 5.07 -4.84
CA ASP A 107 -8.23 5.48 -3.76
C ASP A 107 -8.18 4.44 -2.64
N LEU A 108 -9.31 3.79 -2.33
CA LEU A 108 -9.39 2.65 -1.42
C LEU A 108 -8.55 1.46 -1.90
N MET A 109 -8.68 1.07 -3.17
CA MET A 109 -7.91 -0.05 -3.73
C MET A 109 -6.41 0.26 -3.75
N VAL A 110 -6.04 1.48 -4.14
CA VAL A 110 -4.64 1.92 -4.19
C VAL A 110 -4.01 1.90 -2.81
N VAL A 111 -4.64 2.53 -1.81
CA VAL A 111 -4.05 2.64 -0.47
C VAL A 111 -3.93 1.29 0.22
N THR A 112 -4.91 0.40 0.04
CA THR A 112 -4.89 -0.95 0.64
C THR A 112 -3.83 -1.84 0.01
N LEU A 113 -3.71 -1.83 -1.32
CA LEU A 113 -2.66 -2.58 -2.03
C LEU A 113 -1.27 -2.08 -1.66
N LEU A 114 -1.08 -0.76 -1.65
CA LEU A 114 0.20 -0.15 -1.31
C LEU A 114 0.60 -0.47 0.13
N MET A 115 -0.34 -0.38 1.08
CA MET A 115 -0.11 -0.72 2.48
C MET A 115 0.23 -2.19 2.71
N ALA A 116 -0.47 -3.10 2.03
CA ALA A 116 -0.17 -4.52 2.08
C ALA A 116 1.27 -4.79 1.61
N GLY A 117 1.69 -4.16 0.50
CA GLY A 117 3.06 -4.25 0.00
C GLY A 117 4.08 -3.71 0.99
N CYS A 118 3.86 -2.51 1.52
CA CYS A 118 4.74 -1.88 2.51
C CYS A 118 4.89 -2.75 3.77
N ALA A 119 3.79 -3.26 4.30
CA ALA A 119 3.80 -4.08 5.51
C ALA A 119 4.54 -5.41 5.30
N ALA A 120 4.32 -6.08 4.17
CA ALA A 120 5.05 -7.30 3.80
C ALA A 120 6.56 -7.04 3.66
N ALA A 121 6.95 -5.98 2.94
CA ALA A 121 8.36 -5.60 2.77
C ALA A 121 9.01 -5.21 4.10
N THR A 122 8.29 -4.49 4.96
CA THR A 122 8.79 -4.08 6.28
C THR A 122 8.99 -5.27 7.20
N ALA A 123 8.04 -6.21 7.21
CA ALA A 123 8.16 -7.43 8.00
C ALA A 123 9.41 -8.24 7.63
N ILE A 124 9.62 -8.47 6.32
CA ILE A 124 10.82 -9.19 5.86
C ILE A 124 12.09 -8.35 5.99
N GLY A 125 12.02 -7.04 5.76
CA GLY A 125 13.14 -6.13 5.95
C GLY A 125 13.62 -6.09 7.40
N TYR A 126 12.68 -6.14 8.36
CA TYR A 126 12.99 -6.19 9.78
C TYR A 126 13.74 -7.48 10.15
N VAL A 127 13.26 -8.63 9.68
CA VAL A 127 13.96 -9.91 9.85
C VAL A 127 15.31 -9.90 9.13
N GLY A 128 15.40 -9.27 7.95
CA GLY A 128 16.67 -9.09 7.25
C GLY A 128 17.69 -8.25 8.02
N GLN A 129 17.23 -7.26 8.78
CA GLN A 129 18.10 -6.36 9.54
C GLN A 129 18.54 -6.95 10.88
N HIS A 130 17.63 -7.58 11.63
CA HIS A 130 17.90 -8.03 12.99
C HIS A 130 18.07 -9.55 13.11
N GLY A 131 17.58 -10.30 12.12
CA GLY A 131 17.48 -11.75 12.20
C GLY A 131 16.53 -12.24 13.30
N ASN A 132 16.57 -13.56 13.51
CA ASN A 132 16.00 -14.27 14.63
C ASN A 132 16.80 -15.57 14.85
N SER A 133 17.60 -15.60 15.92
CA SER A 133 18.48 -16.71 16.27
C SER A 133 17.71 -18.00 16.60
N HIS A 134 16.49 -17.90 17.10
CA HIS A 134 15.67 -19.07 17.46
C HIS A 134 15.08 -19.80 16.26
N THR A 135 14.98 -19.13 15.11
CA THR A 135 14.38 -19.68 13.89
C THR A 135 15.40 -19.93 12.78
N GLY A 136 16.69 -19.77 13.04
CA GLY A 136 17.75 -19.90 12.02
C GLY A 136 17.69 -18.80 10.95
N TRP A 137 17.11 -17.64 11.27
CA TRP A 137 17.01 -16.51 10.34
C TRP A 137 18.14 -15.54 10.64
N MET A 138 19.25 -15.66 9.93
CA MET A 138 20.42 -14.80 10.16
C MET A 138 20.18 -13.39 9.59
N PRO A 139 20.70 -12.32 10.24
CA PRO A 139 20.67 -10.99 9.66
C PRO A 139 21.53 -10.94 8.39
N ILE A 140 21.03 -10.26 7.36
CA ILE A 140 21.71 -10.11 6.07
C ILE A 140 22.21 -8.69 5.84
N CYS A 141 21.69 -7.71 6.57
CA CYS A 141 22.01 -6.31 6.35
C CYS A 141 23.40 -5.90 6.81
N ASP A 142 24.07 -6.71 7.63
CA ASP A 142 25.44 -6.50 8.06
C ASP A 142 26.41 -6.62 6.86
N ASP A 143 26.20 -7.61 5.99
CA ASP A 143 26.99 -7.79 4.76
C ASP A 143 26.44 -6.97 3.59
N PHE A 144 25.11 -6.85 3.47
CA PHE A 144 24.41 -6.21 2.35
C PHE A 144 23.85 -4.82 2.69
N GLY A 145 24.62 -4.00 3.41
CA GLY A 145 24.15 -2.70 3.90
C GLY A 145 23.66 -1.72 2.82
N LYS A 146 24.26 -1.71 1.61
CA LYS A 146 23.80 -0.82 0.51
C LYS A 146 22.44 -1.26 -0.02
N PHE A 147 22.21 -2.55 -0.17
CA PHE A 147 20.93 -3.14 -0.57
C PHE A 147 19.87 -2.84 0.47
N CYS A 148 20.14 -3.12 1.75
CA CYS A 148 19.17 -2.87 2.83
C CYS A 148 18.82 -1.39 2.95
N ARG A 149 19.79 -0.48 2.80
CA ARG A 149 19.52 0.96 2.77
C ARG A 149 18.63 1.37 1.59
N LYS A 150 18.86 0.83 0.38
CA LYS A 150 17.99 1.10 -0.78
C LYS A 150 16.57 0.60 -0.55
N VAL A 151 16.41 -0.62 -0.03
CA VAL A 151 15.10 -1.18 0.32
C VAL A 151 14.40 -0.30 1.36
N ALA A 152 15.10 0.11 2.43
CA ALA A 152 14.54 0.97 3.47
C ALA A 152 14.08 2.32 2.92
N ILE A 153 14.87 2.98 2.06
CA ILE A 153 14.49 4.23 1.40
C ILE A 153 13.25 4.02 0.51
N SER A 154 13.21 2.93 -0.27
CA SER A 154 12.06 2.61 -1.12
C SER A 154 10.78 2.39 -0.30
N VAL A 155 10.87 1.61 0.78
CA VAL A 155 9.75 1.36 1.71
C VAL A 155 9.29 2.67 2.36
N ALA A 156 10.21 3.53 2.79
CA ALA A 156 9.88 4.83 3.38
C ALA A 156 9.14 5.75 2.39
N LEU A 157 9.58 5.83 1.13
CA LEU A 157 8.89 6.59 0.08
C LEU A 157 7.49 6.03 -0.21
N SER A 158 7.35 4.70 -0.20
CA SER A 158 6.05 4.05 -0.39
C SER A 158 5.10 4.32 0.78
N TYR A 159 5.59 4.30 2.02
CA TYR A 159 4.80 4.72 3.20
C TYR A 159 4.41 6.19 3.15
N PHE A 160 5.29 7.07 2.65
CA PHE A 160 4.92 8.46 2.40
C PHE A 160 3.76 8.54 1.39
N GLY A 161 3.83 7.78 0.29
CA GLY A 161 2.73 7.66 -0.67
C GLY A 161 1.43 7.18 -0.04
N VAL A 162 1.49 6.16 0.83
CA VAL A 162 0.33 5.71 1.63
C VAL A 162 -0.26 6.87 2.42
N MET A 163 0.55 7.62 3.17
CA MET A 163 0.05 8.71 4.01
C MET A 163 -0.69 9.75 3.18
N VAL A 164 -0.17 10.07 1.98
CA VAL A 164 -0.84 10.99 1.05
C VAL A 164 -2.16 10.41 0.54
N TYR A 165 -2.23 9.14 0.14
CA TYR A 165 -3.51 8.50 -0.26
C TYR A 165 -4.51 8.37 0.91
N LEU A 166 -4.04 8.14 2.13
CA LEU A 166 -4.89 8.16 3.33
C LEU A 166 -5.48 9.56 3.57
N LEU A 167 -4.68 10.62 3.44
CA LEU A 167 -5.20 11.99 3.52
C LEU A 167 -6.25 12.25 2.42
N LEU A 168 -6.00 11.76 1.21
CA LEU A 168 -6.93 11.88 0.09
C LEU A 168 -8.29 11.22 0.37
N THR A 169 -8.26 10.00 0.88
CA THR A 169 -9.48 9.24 1.23
C THR A 169 -10.24 9.88 2.40
N ILE A 170 -9.53 10.42 3.39
CA ILE A 170 -10.11 11.17 4.51
C ILE A 170 -10.87 12.41 4.02
N ILE A 171 -10.29 13.16 3.09
CA ILE A 171 -10.93 14.34 2.47
C ILE A 171 -12.15 13.93 1.65
N SER A 172 -12.10 12.77 0.98
CA SER A 172 -13.18 12.31 0.09
C SER A 172 -14.39 11.69 0.81
N ALA A 173 -14.25 11.17 2.04
CA ALA A 173 -15.31 10.39 2.69
C ALA A 173 -15.59 10.88 4.12
N VAL A 174 -16.59 11.75 4.31
CA VAL A 174 -16.88 12.33 5.63
C VAL A 174 -17.56 11.33 6.59
N ASN A 175 -18.30 10.34 6.10
CA ASN A 175 -19.08 9.43 6.95
C ASN A 175 -18.46 8.02 7.14
N SER A 176 -17.45 7.63 6.35
CA SER A 176 -16.94 6.23 6.32
C SER A 176 -15.45 6.07 6.68
N ARG A 177 -14.80 7.12 7.24
CA ARG A 177 -13.35 7.16 7.51
C ARG A 177 -12.86 6.00 8.37
N TRP A 178 -13.57 5.70 9.45
CA TRP A 178 -13.14 4.70 10.44
C TRP A 178 -13.09 3.28 9.88
N ILE A 179 -14.07 2.91 9.06
CA ILE A 179 -14.14 1.55 8.49
C ILE A 179 -13.03 1.34 7.45
N GLN A 180 -12.69 2.39 6.69
CA GLN A 180 -11.60 2.37 5.70
C GLN A 180 -10.23 2.24 6.35
N ILE A 181 -9.96 3.04 7.40
CA ILE A 181 -8.72 2.97 8.18
C ILE A 181 -8.57 1.56 8.76
N MET A 182 -9.63 1.02 9.36
CA MET A 182 -9.59 -0.31 9.97
C MET A 182 -9.32 -1.41 8.93
N SER A 183 -9.98 -1.35 7.77
CA SER A 183 -9.73 -2.29 6.66
C SER A 183 -8.28 -2.23 6.15
N THR A 184 -7.71 -1.03 6.04
CA THR A 184 -6.32 -0.82 5.59
C THR A 184 -5.32 -1.38 6.60
N LEU A 185 -5.55 -1.15 7.90
CA LEU A 185 -4.72 -1.69 8.98
C LEU A 185 -4.79 -3.22 9.04
N LEU A 186 -6.00 -3.80 8.90
CA LEU A 186 -6.19 -5.25 8.84
C LEU A 186 -5.43 -5.85 7.65
N MET A 187 -5.49 -5.23 6.47
CA MET A 187 -4.75 -5.70 5.29
C MET A 187 -3.24 -5.63 5.46
N ALA A 188 -2.73 -4.56 6.07
CA ALA A 188 -1.32 -4.45 6.41
C ALA A 188 -0.89 -5.62 7.33
N GLY A 189 -1.66 -5.90 8.39
CA GLY A 189 -1.40 -7.00 9.31
C GLY A 189 -1.41 -8.37 8.61
N CYS A 190 -2.42 -8.65 7.79
CA CYS A 190 -2.54 -9.91 7.05
C CYS A 190 -1.37 -10.11 6.08
N ALA A 191 -0.97 -9.06 5.35
CA ALA A 191 0.12 -9.12 4.39
C ALA A 191 1.49 -9.35 5.08
N ALA A 192 1.74 -8.67 6.21
CA ALA A 192 2.92 -8.90 7.02
C ALA A 192 2.98 -10.35 7.56
N ALA A 193 1.88 -10.83 8.13
CA ALA A 193 1.77 -12.20 8.64
C ALA A 193 1.98 -13.24 7.53
N THR A 194 1.43 -13.01 6.34
CA THR A 194 1.60 -13.89 5.18
C THR A 194 3.04 -13.90 4.69
N ALA A 195 3.71 -12.76 4.67
CA ALA A 195 5.10 -12.67 4.27
C ALA A 195 6.01 -13.48 5.21
N ILE A 196 5.85 -13.29 6.53
CA ILE A 196 6.60 -14.05 7.55
C ILE A 196 6.23 -15.55 7.48
N GLY A 197 4.94 -15.87 7.37
CA GLY A 197 4.46 -17.24 7.27
C GLY A 197 4.97 -17.97 6.03
N TRP A 198 5.12 -17.27 4.90
CA TRP A 198 5.72 -17.81 3.68
C TRP A 198 7.17 -18.22 3.90
N VAL A 199 7.96 -17.35 4.54
CA VAL A 199 9.34 -17.66 4.93
C VAL A 199 9.38 -18.82 5.93
N GLY A 200 8.49 -18.86 6.92
CA GLY A 200 8.39 -19.97 7.85
C GLY A 200 8.10 -21.32 7.15
N LYS A 201 7.29 -21.30 6.09
CA LYS A 201 6.89 -22.51 5.37
C LYS A 201 7.94 -23.00 4.37
N TYR A 202 8.55 -22.11 3.62
CA TYR A 202 9.42 -22.47 2.50
C TYR A 202 10.90 -22.17 2.74
N GLY A 203 11.23 -21.42 3.80
CA GLY A 203 12.57 -20.88 4.02
C GLY A 203 12.98 -19.90 2.92
N ASN A 204 14.28 -19.61 2.87
CA ASN A 204 14.92 -18.94 1.74
C ASN A 204 16.39 -19.38 1.61
N ASN A 205 16.63 -20.31 0.69
CA ASN A 205 17.95 -20.90 0.49
C ASN A 205 19.00 -19.91 -0.05
N HIS A 206 18.58 -18.81 -0.71
CA HIS A 206 19.51 -17.80 -1.23
C HIS A 206 20.17 -16.97 -0.12
N ILE A 207 19.53 -16.89 1.05
CA ILE A 207 20.00 -16.11 2.21
C ILE A 207 20.16 -16.98 3.46
N GLY A 208 20.11 -18.31 3.31
CA GLY A 208 20.34 -19.27 4.39
C GLY A 208 19.25 -19.31 5.46
N TRP A 209 18.02 -18.88 5.15
CA TRP A 209 16.90 -18.95 6.10
C TRP A 209 16.22 -20.31 6.04
N THR A 210 16.07 -20.94 7.20
CA THR A 210 15.49 -22.29 7.31
C THR A 210 13.96 -22.27 7.35
N ALA A 211 13.35 -23.35 6.84
CA ALA A 211 11.92 -23.58 6.89
C ALA A 211 11.51 -24.15 8.27
N VAL A 212 10.88 -23.31 9.09
CA VAL A 212 10.43 -23.67 10.45
C VAL A 212 9.29 -24.70 10.43
N CYS A 213 8.43 -24.63 9.41
CA CYS A 213 7.22 -25.45 9.35
C CYS A 213 7.49 -26.94 9.08
N ASP A 214 8.69 -27.31 8.64
CA ASP A 214 9.06 -28.72 8.47
C ASP A 214 9.16 -29.43 9.81
N HIS A 215 9.48 -28.70 10.89
CA HIS A 215 9.60 -29.24 12.25
C HIS A 215 8.31 -29.03 13.06
N PHE A 216 7.58 -27.93 12.84
CA PHE A 216 6.41 -27.55 13.65
C PHE A 216 5.11 -27.45 12.82
N LYS A 217 4.74 -28.52 12.12
CA LYS A 217 3.57 -28.56 11.21
C LYS A 217 2.25 -28.09 11.85
N ASN A 218 1.94 -28.54 13.07
CA ASN A 218 0.71 -28.17 13.76
C ASN A 218 0.63 -26.67 14.10
N TYR A 219 1.75 -26.08 14.50
CA TYR A 219 1.85 -24.64 14.77
C TYR A 219 1.63 -23.82 13.49
N CYS A 220 2.29 -24.22 12.39
CA CYS A 220 2.14 -23.55 11.11
C CYS A 220 0.73 -23.67 10.52
N ASN A 221 0.08 -24.83 10.65
CA ASN A 221 -1.31 -25.00 10.18
C ASN A 221 -2.26 -24.07 10.93
N ARG A 222 -2.17 -23.99 12.27
CA ARG A 222 -2.99 -23.06 13.07
C ARG A 222 -2.78 -21.59 12.67
N THR A 223 -1.53 -21.21 12.45
CA THR A 223 -1.18 -19.86 11.99
C THR A 223 -1.76 -19.57 10.61
N ALA A 224 -1.68 -20.53 9.68
CA ALA A 224 -2.27 -20.41 8.35
C ALA A 224 -3.80 -20.22 8.40
N TYR A 225 -4.52 -21.02 9.22
CA TYR A 225 -5.97 -20.84 9.40
C TYR A 225 -6.32 -19.44 9.94
N SER A 226 -5.57 -18.93 10.92
CA SER A 226 -5.78 -17.59 11.47
C SER A 226 -5.60 -16.49 10.42
N VAL A 227 -4.58 -16.60 9.56
CA VAL A 227 -4.35 -15.66 8.45
C VAL A 227 -5.50 -15.73 7.44
N VAL A 228 -5.95 -16.92 7.07
CA VAL A 228 -7.11 -17.10 6.17
C VAL A 228 -8.37 -16.46 6.74
N CYS A 229 -8.68 -16.68 8.02
CA CYS A 229 -9.82 -16.04 8.68
C CYS A 229 -9.70 -14.51 8.67
N SER A 230 -8.49 -13.98 8.81
CA SER A 230 -8.24 -12.54 8.82
C SER A 230 -8.46 -11.93 7.43
N TYR A 231 -8.05 -12.60 6.34
CA TYR A 231 -8.38 -12.19 4.98
C TYR A 231 -9.89 -12.22 4.70
N ALA A 232 -10.61 -13.24 5.20
CA ALA A 232 -12.07 -13.30 5.08
C ALA A 232 -12.74 -12.10 5.78
N ALA A 233 -12.25 -11.73 6.97
CA ALA A 233 -12.74 -10.56 7.69
C ALA A 233 -12.50 -9.26 6.90
N VAL A 234 -11.32 -9.10 6.28
CA VAL A 234 -11.06 -7.94 5.41
C VAL A 234 -12.09 -7.86 4.28
N ILE A 235 -12.31 -8.97 3.56
CA ILE A 235 -13.25 -8.99 2.43
C ILE A 235 -14.63 -8.54 2.90
N LEU A 236 -15.07 -9.04 4.07
CA LEU A 236 -16.35 -8.63 4.66
C LEU A 236 -16.36 -7.12 4.98
N TYR A 237 -15.32 -6.57 5.60
CA TYR A 237 -15.22 -5.13 5.86
C TYR A 237 -15.22 -4.29 4.58
N LEU A 238 -14.52 -4.73 3.53
CA LEU A 238 -14.55 -4.06 2.23
C LEU A 238 -15.97 -4.06 1.64
N LEU A 239 -16.68 -5.19 1.69
CA LEU A 239 -18.07 -5.25 1.24
C LEU A 239 -18.97 -4.30 2.05
N LEU A 240 -18.83 -4.27 3.38
CA LEU A 240 -19.57 -3.35 4.25
C LEU A 240 -19.28 -1.89 3.90
N THR A 241 -18.03 -1.54 3.58
CA THR A 241 -17.69 -0.16 3.18
C THR A 241 -18.35 0.23 1.87
N ILE A 242 -18.38 -0.68 0.89
CA ILE A 242 -19.02 -0.47 -0.41
C ILE A 242 -20.54 -0.31 -0.22
N ILE A 243 -21.17 -1.16 0.60
CA ILE A 243 -22.60 -1.09 0.90
C ILE A 243 -22.94 0.23 1.61
N SER A 244 -22.19 0.63 2.63
CA SER A 244 -22.39 1.89 3.35
C SER A 244 -22.21 3.10 2.44
N ALA A 245 -21.20 3.09 1.57
CA ALA A 245 -20.98 4.16 0.59
C ALA A 245 -22.12 4.24 -0.44
N LYS A 246 -22.69 3.11 -0.86
CA LYS A 246 -23.87 3.07 -1.74
C LYS A 246 -25.14 3.56 -1.02
N LYS A 247 -25.36 3.12 0.23
CA LYS A 247 -26.52 3.53 1.03
C LYS A 247 -26.54 5.03 1.32
N SER A 248 -25.38 5.63 1.65
CA SER A 248 -25.29 7.09 1.88
C SER A 248 -25.73 7.89 0.65
N ARG A 249 -25.43 7.40 -0.56
CA ARG A 249 -25.86 8.05 -1.81
C ARG A 249 -27.37 8.02 -1.99
N ASN A 250 -28.00 6.85 -1.81
CA ASN A 250 -29.45 6.68 -1.98
C ASN A 250 -30.30 7.52 -0.98
N VAL A 251 -29.71 8.07 0.07
CA VAL A 251 -30.40 8.95 1.04
C VAL A 251 -30.31 10.43 0.62
N GLN A 252 -29.39 10.77 -0.29
CA GLN A 252 -29.15 12.14 -0.76
C GLN A 252 -29.73 12.41 -2.16
N ASP A 253 -30.14 11.36 -2.89
CA ASP A 253 -30.97 11.42 -4.10
C ASP A 253 -32.47 11.39 -3.74
#